data_AF-A0A6G1EEC3-F1
#
_entry.id   AF-A0A6G1EEC3-F1
#
_cell.length_a   1.000
_cell.length_b   1.000
_cell.length_c   1.000
_cell.angle_alpha   90.00
_cell.angle_beta   90.00
_cell.angle_gamma   90.00
#
_symmetry.space_group_name_H-M   'P 1'
#
loop_
_entity.id
_entity.type
_entity.pdbx_description
1 polymer ?
#
loop_
_entity_poly.entity_id
_entity_poly.type
_entity_poly.pdbx_seq_one_letter_code
_entity_poly.pdbx_strand_id
1 'polypeptide(L)'
;MKAQIAGHPSYPSLLSAYIECRKVGAPPEVATLLEEIGREGRGGGSSSGAAVEIGLDPELDEFMEAYCRVLVRYKEELSRPFDEAASFLSSIQTQLSNLCSGGSSPAATATHSDEMVGSSEDEPCSGDADAADFGQEHSSRLADHELKEMLLKKYSGCLSRLRSEFLKKRKKGKLPKDARSALMDWWNTHYRWPYPTEEDKVRLAAMTGLDPKQINNWFINQRKRHWKPSEDMRFALMEGVTGGSSSGTTLYFDTGTIGP
;
A
#
# COMPACT_ATOMS: atom_id res chain seq x y z
N MET A 1 26.86 -30.48 0.83
CA MET A 1 26.22 -29.27 0.25
C MET A 1 26.72 -27.94 0.83
N LYS A 2 26.44 -27.57 2.10
CA LYS A 2 26.85 -26.25 2.65
C LYS A 2 28.37 -25.98 2.58
N ALA A 3 29.19 -26.98 2.90
CA ALA A 3 30.65 -26.87 2.82
C ALA A 3 31.17 -26.76 1.36
N GLN A 4 30.47 -27.39 0.41
CA GLN A 4 30.80 -27.31 -1.02
C GLN A 4 30.50 -25.90 -1.57
N ILE A 5 29.37 -25.31 -1.16
CA ILE A 5 29.01 -23.93 -1.51
C ILE A 5 30.03 -22.94 -0.92
N ALA A 6 30.43 -23.11 0.36
CA ALA A 6 31.36 -22.20 1.02
C ALA A 6 32.79 -22.27 0.46
N GLY A 7 33.21 -23.44 -0.06
CA GLY A 7 34.51 -23.62 -0.72
C GLY A 7 34.52 -23.27 -2.20
N HIS A 8 33.40 -22.84 -2.77
CA HIS A 8 33.25 -22.62 -4.20
C HIS A 8 33.92 -21.32 -4.68
N PRO A 9 34.61 -21.29 -5.83
CA PRO A 9 35.23 -20.07 -6.36
C PRO A 9 34.28 -18.88 -6.54
N SER A 10 33.01 -19.13 -6.86
CA SER A 10 31.98 -18.10 -7.03
C SER A 10 31.27 -17.68 -5.73
N TYR A 11 31.57 -18.31 -4.59
CA TYR A 11 30.99 -17.99 -3.30
C TYR A 11 31.15 -16.50 -2.89
N PRO A 12 32.31 -15.84 -3.11
CA PRO A 12 32.45 -14.42 -2.81
C PRO A 12 31.52 -13.53 -3.66
N SER A 13 31.29 -13.91 -4.91
CA SER A 13 30.35 -13.21 -5.80
C SER A 13 28.91 -13.39 -5.32
N LEU A 14 28.56 -14.62 -4.93
CA LEU A 14 27.25 -14.94 -4.38
C LEU A 14 26.95 -14.15 -3.09
N LEU A 15 27.91 -14.15 -2.15
CA LEU A 15 27.79 -13.42 -0.90
C LEU A 15 27.66 -11.91 -1.16
N SER A 16 28.42 -11.38 -2.12
CA SER A 16 28.32 -9.98 -2.53
C SER A 16 26.93 -9.65 -3.08
N ALA A 17 26.38 -10.47 -3.98
CA ALA A 17 25.04 -10.26 -4.55
C ALA A 17 23.97 -10.32 -3.45
N TYR A 18 24.10 -11.23 -2.51
CA TYR A 18 23.20 -11.34 -1.36
C TYR A 18 23.26 -10.12 -0.44
N ILE A 19 24.46 -9.65 -0.11
CA ILE A 19 24.66 -8.44 0.71
C ILE A 19 24.04 -7.23 0.02
N GLU A 20 24.23 -7.08 -1.30
CA GLU A 20 23.64 -6.00 -2.08
C GLU A 20 22.11 -6.03 -2.06
N CYS A 21 21.48 -7.20 -2.07
CA CYS A 21 20.03 -7.32 -1.87
C CYS A 21 19.59 -6.81 -0.49
N ARG A 22 20.36 -7.13 0.56
CA ARG A 22 20.05 -6.74 1.94
C ARG A 22 20.26 -5.26 2.21
N LYS A 23 21.12 -4.60 1.43
CA LYS A 23 21.36 -3.16 1.51
C LYS A 23 20.18 -2.33 0.97
N VAL A 24 19.37 -2.88 0.07
CA VAL A 24 18.24 -2.14 -0.50
C VAL A 24 17.23 -1.80 0.61
N GLY A 25 17.02 -0.50 0.86
CA GLY A 25 16.13 -0.01 1.91
C GLY A 25 16.66 -0.17 3.34
N ALA A 26 17.91 -0.60 3.53
CA ALA A 26 18.52 -0.69 4.84
C ALA A 26 18.83 0.71 5.41
N PRO A 27 18.67 0.93 6.73
CA PRO A 27 19.19 2.13 7.39
C PRO A 27 20.70 2.30 7.13
N PRO A 28 21.22 3.55 7.12
CA PRO A 28 22.63 3.81 6.85
C PRO A 28 23.58 2.98 7.75
N GLU A 29 23.24 2.81 9.02
CA GLU A 29 24.04 2.07 10.00
C GLU A 29 24.08 0.57 9.69
N VAL A 30 23.00 0.03 9.13
CA VAL A 30 22.91 -1.37 8.72
C VAL A 30 23.62 -1.58 7.39
N ALA A 31 23.51 -0.64 6.46
CA ALA A 31 24.22 -0.69 5.19
C ALA A 31 25.75 -0.66 5.37
N THR A 32 26.26 0.17 6.28
CA THR A 32 27.70 0.22 6.61
C THR A 32 28.17 -1.08 7.26
N LEU A 33 27.40 -1.64 8.20
CA LEU A 33 27.71 -2.94 8.81
C LEU A 33 27.75 -4.06 7.76
N LEU A 34 26.80 -4.09 6.84
CA LEU A 34 26.76 -5.06 5.74
C LEU A 34 27.97 -4.94 4.80
N GLU A 35 28.46 -3.71 4.56
CA GLU A 35 29.69 -3.48 3.79
C GLU A 35 30.97 -3.92 4.52
N GLU A 36 30.98 -3.84 5.85
CA GLU A 36 32.08 -4.34 6.69
C GLU A 36 32.12 -5.87 6.65
N ILE A 37 30.97 -6.53 6.84
CA ILE A 37 30.83 -7.99 6.73
C ILE A 37 31.28 -8.48 5.33
N GLY A 38 30.95 -7.75 4.28
CA GLY A 38 31.38 -8.07 2.91
C GLY A 38 32.89 -7.92 2.67
N ARG A 39 33.57 -7.06 3.45
CA ARG A 39 35.03 -6.89 3.40
C ARG A 39 35.78 -7.96 4.18
N GLU A 40 35.28 -8.34 5.35
CA GLU A 40 35.86 -9.41 6.17
C GLU A 40 35.87 -10.77 5.45
N GLY A 41 34.82 -11.06 4.68
CA GLY A 41 34.73 -12.26 3.83
C GLY A 41 35.77 -12.34 2.70
N ARG A 42 36.43 -11.22 2.35
CA ARG A 42 37.55 -11.17 1.37
C ARG A 42 38.93 -11.30 2.02
N GLY A 43 39.05 -11.05 3.33
CA GLY A 43 40.33 -11.01 4.06
C GLY A 43 40.74 -12.31 4.74
N GLY A 44 39.84 -13.28 4.90
CA GLY A 44 40.09 -14.52 5.66
C GLY A 44 40.76 -15.68 4.91
N GLY A 45 41.22 -15.46 3.67
CA GLY A 45 41.65 -16.52 2.75
C GLY A 45 43.12 -16.48 2.33
N SER A 46 44.05 -16.06 3.20
CA SER A 46 45.48 -16.34 2.99
C SER A 46 45.81 -17.76 3.44
N SER A 47 45.46 -18.74 2.61
CA SER A 47 46.09 -20.06 2.62
C SER A 47 46.30 -20.50 1.18
N SER A 48 47.56 -20.36 0.75
CA SER A 48 48.23 -21.18 -0.26
C SER A 48 47.46 -22.47 -0.64
N GLY A 49 47.14 -22.61 -1.92
CA GLY A 49 47.03 -23.93 -2.58
C GLY A 49 45.63 -24.47 -2.78
N ALA A 50 44.90 -23.93 -3.75
CA ALA A 50 44.24 -24.71 -4.80
C ALA A 50 43.52 -23.72 -5.72
N ALA A 51 44.02 -23.56 -6.95
CA ALA A 51 43.15 -23.17 -8.05
C ALA A 51 42.17 -24.35 -8.21
N VAL A 52 41.09 -24.35 -7.43
CA VAL A 52 39.97 -25.28 -7.64
C VAL A 52 39.31 -24.78 -8.92
N GLU A 53 39.61 -25.46 -10.01
CA GLU A 53 39.07 -25.17 -11.33
C GLU A 53 37.53 -25.18 -11.27
N ILE A 54 36.93 -24.12 -11.79
CA ILE A 54 35.51 -24.11 -12.18
C ILE A 54 35.32 -25.30 -13.13
N GLY A 55 34.37 -26.19 -12.84
CA GLY A 55 34.10 -27.38 -13.66
C GLY A 55 34.29 -28.74 -12.99
N LEU A 56 34.64 -28.82 -11.70
CA LEU A 56 34.66 -30.10 -10.96
C LEU A 56 33.26 -30.65 -10.70
N ASP A 57 32.26 -29.77 -10.63
CA ASP A 57 30.85 -30.09 -10.45
C ASP A 57 30.00 -29.12 -11.29
N PRO A 58 29.74 -29.45 -12.57
CA PRO A 58 28.99 -28.59 -13.48
C PRO A 58 27.59 -28.21 -12.98
N GLU A 59 26.95 -29.11 -12.21
CA GLU A 59 25.62 -28.86 -11.64
C GLU A 59 25.70 -27.80 -10.53
N LEU A 60 26.74 -27.86 -9.69
CA LEU A 60 26.98 -26.84 -8.67
C LEU A 60 27.39 -25.49 -9.30
N ASP A 61 28.23 -25.51 -10.33
CA ASP A 61 28.63 -24.31 -11.06
C ASP A 61 27.40 -23.58 -11.65
N GLU A 62 26.54 -24.33 -12.34
CA GLU A 62 25.29 -23.82 -12.91
C GLU A 62 24.35 -23.29 -11.82
N PHE A 63 24.20 -24.02 -10.71
CA PHE A 63 23.40 -23.58 -9.57
C PHE A 63 23.91 -22.26 -8.98
N MET A 64 25.22 -22.16 -8.72
CA MET A 64 25.82 -20.97 -8.12
C MET A 64 25.64 -19.75 -9.04
N GLU A 65 25.85 -19.92 -10.34
CA GLU A 65 25.65 -18.87 -11.33
C GLU A 65 24.17 -18.46 -11.47
N ALA A 66 23.27 -19.45 -11.57
CA ALA A 66 21.84 -19.21 -11.64
C ALA A 66 21.32 -18.46 -10.40
N TYR A 67 21.78 -18.85 -9.21
CA TYR A 67 21.37 -18.21 -7.97
C TYR A 67 21.92 -16.78 -7.85
N CYS A 68 23.17 -16.53 -8.27
CA CYS A 68 23.70 -15.17 -8.43
C CYS A 68 22.82 -14.31 -9.35
N ARG A 69 22.42 -14.83 -10.52
CA ARG A 69 21.53 -14.11 -11.45
C ARG A 69 20.19 -13.79 -10.81
N VAL A 70 19.59 -14.73 -10.07
CA VAL A 70 18.33 -14.52 -9.34
C VAL A 70 18.48 -13.41 -8.30
N LEU A 71 19.58 -13.38 -7.55
CA LEU A 71 19.82 -12.32 -6.56
C LEU A 71 20.02 -10.95 -7.21
N VAL A 72 20.75 -10.86 -8.32
CA VAL A 72 20.91 -9.60 -9.06
C VAL A 72 19.56 -9.07 -9.53
N ARG A 73 18.73 -9.92 -10.13
CA ARG A 73 17.38 -9.54 -10.54
C ARG A 73 16.51 -9.14 -9.35
N TYR A 74 16.59 -9.88 -8.25
CA TYR A 74 15.85 -9.57 -7.03
C TYR A 74 16.25 -8.20 -6.46
N LYS A 75 17.54 -7.84 -6.48
CA LYS A 75 18.03 -6.51 -6.13
C LYS A 75 17.39 -5.43 -7.00
N GLU A 76 17.37 -5.61 -8.32
CA GLU A 76 16.77 -4.66 -9.26
C GLU A 76 15.28 -4.45 -8.97
N GLU A 77 14.54 -5.54 -8.73
CA GLU A 77 13.12 -5.50 -8.37
C GLU A 77 12.88 -4.80 -7.03
N LEU A 78 13.78 -4.99 -6.05
CA LEU A 78 13.73 -4.29 -4.77
C LEU A 78 14.06 -2.79 -4.87
N SER A 79 15.02 -2.41 -5.72
CA SER A 79 15.44 -1.01 -5.88
C SER A 79 14.43 -0.18 -6.66
N ARG A 80 13.72 -0.80 -7.60
CA ARG A 80 12.80 -0.12 -8.52
C ARG A 80 11.79 0.81 -7.84
N PRO A 81 11.06 0.42 -6.78
CA PRO A 81 10.13 1.33 -6.09
C PRO A 81 10.82 2.55 -5.47
N PHE A 82 12.06 2.41 -5.00
CA PHE A 82 12.82 3.53 -4.43
C PHE A 82 13.24 4.51 -5.53
N ASP A 83 13.72 4.00 -6.68
CA ASP A 83 14.12 4.83 -7.81
C ASP A 83 12.92 5.56 -8.42
N GLU A 84 11.77 4.87 -8.54
CA GLU A 84 10.50 5.47 -8.99
C GLU A 84 10.04 6.57 -8.02
N ALA A 85 10.11 6.33 -6.71
CA ALA A 85 9.76 7.31 -5.69
C ALA A 85 10.71 8.51 -5.68
N ALA A 86 12.02 8.28 -5.78
CA ALA A 86 13.03 9.34 -5.85
C ALA A 86 12.81 10.22 -7.08
N SER A 87 12.57 9.60 -8.23
CA SER A 87 12.27 10.29 -9.49
C SER A 87 10.98 11.13 -9.39
N PHE A 88 9.94 10.58 -8.78
CA PHE A 88 8.68 11.30 -8.54
C PHE A 88 8.89 12.50 -7.61
N LEU A 89 9.62 12.33 -6.51
CA LEU A 89 9.89 13.42 -5.56
C LEU A 89 10.72 14.52 -6.20
N SER A 90 11.77 14.17 -6.95
CA SER A 90 12.55 15.15 -7.71
C SER A 90 11.68 15.89 -8.74
N SER A 91 10.77 15.20 -9.43
CA SER A 91 9.84 15.82 -10.37
C SER A 91 8.92 16.83 -9.69
N ILE A 92 8.29 16.46 -8.57
CA ILE A 92 7.45 17.37 -7.78
C ILE A 92 8.27 18.55 -7.25
N GLN A 93 9.48 18.31 -6.76
CA GLN A 93 10.37 19.35 -6.28
C GLN A 93 10.69 20.37 -7.38
N THR A 94 10.97 19.92 -8.60
CA THR A 94 11.19 20.81 -9.76
C THR A 94 9.93 21.60 -10.13
N GLN A 95 8.76 20.96 -10.11
CA GLN A 95 7.49 21.67 -10.38
C GLN A 95 7.24 22.77 -9.35
N LEU A 96 7.46 22.48 -8.06
CA LEU A 96 7.32 23.45 -6.98
C LEU A 96 8.35 24.58 -7.08
N SER A 97 9.62 24.29 -7.37
CA SER A 97 10.65 25.32 -7.52
C SER A 97 10.34 26.27 -8.67
N ASN A 98 9.77 25.78 -9.77
CA ASN A 98 9.39 26.60 -10.91
C ASN A 98 8.23 27.56 -10.58
N LEU A 99 7.23 27.09 -9.82
CA LEU A 99 6.13 27.94 -9.34
C LEU A 99 6.63 29.02 -8.38
N CYS A 100 7.54 28.68 -7.47
CA CYS A 100 8.13 29.64 -6.53
C CYS A 100 9.06 30.65 -7.23
N SER A 101 9.75 30.25 -8.30
CA SER A 101 10.67 31.12 -9.05
C SER A 101 9.94 32.07 -10.00
N GLY A 102 8.72 31.72 -10.44
CA GLY A 102 7.88 32.58 -11.29
C GLY A 102 7.16 33.73 -10.56
N GLY A 103 7.22 33.77 -9.22
CA GLY A 103 6.52 34.76 -8.39
C GLY A 103 7.34 35.97 -7.94
N SER A 104 8.59 36.10 -8.38
CA SER A 104 9.47 37.22 -7.95
C SER A 104 9.49 38.34 -8.99
N SER A 105 8.53 39.26 -8.90
CA SER A 105 8.74 40.65 -9.33
C SER A 105 9.11 41.48 -8.10
N PRO A 106 10.18 42.29 -8.11
CA PRO A 106 10.51 43.18 -7.01
C PRO A 106 9.71 44.48 -7.15
N ALA A 107 8.84 44.78 -6.19
CA ALA A 107 8.27 46.11 -6.05
C ALA A 107 8.44 46.58 -4.60
N ALA A 108 9.08 47.72 -4.48
CA ALA A 108 9.59 48.33 -3.27
C ALA A 108 8.49 48.87 -2.34
N THR A 109 8.84 48.92 -1.04
CA THR A 109 8.51 49.98 -0.06
C THR A 109 7.11 50.62 -0.09
N ALA A 110 6.32 50.39 0.96
CA ALA A 110 5.72 51.48 1.75
C ALA A 110 4.94 50.95 2.98
N THR A 111 5.20 51.64 4.07
CA THR A 111 4.63 51.73 5.42
C THR A 111 3.09 51.81 5.53
N HIS A 112 2.60 51.65 6.78
CA HIS A 112 1.27 51.88 7.36
C HIS A 112 0.37 50.62 7.43
N SER A 113 0.11 50.04 8.61
CA SER A 113 -0.72 50.46 9.77
C SER A 113 -2.11 49.84 9.72
N ASP A 114 -2.36 48.96 10.70
CA ASP A 114 -3.56 48.89 11.55
C ASP A 114 -4.95 48.50 10.99
N GLU A 115 -5.56 47.56 11.74
CA GLU A 115 -7.00 47.33 12.00
C GLU A 115 -7.89 46.84 10.81
N MET A 116 -8.49 45.65 10.88
CA MET A 116 -9.73 45.27 11.59
C MET A 116 -11.03 45.86 10.99
N VAL A 117 -11.95 44.93 10.65
CA VAL A 117 -13.43 45.02 10.53
C VAL A 117 -14.13 45.74 9.34
N GLY A 118 -15.21 45.08 8.88
CA GLY A 118 -16.32 45.60 8.03
C GLY A 118 -16.44 44.82 6.73
N SER A 119 -17.43 43.95 6.43
CA SER A 119 -18.88 43.89 6.72
C SER A 119 -19.61 45.18 6.40
N SER A 120 -20.18 45.29 5.19
CA SER A 120 -21.46 45.95 4.89
C SER A 120 -21.71 45.89 3.37
N GLU A 121 -22.94 46.20 3.05
CA GLU A 121 -23.84 45.81 1.97
C GLU A 121 -23.82 46.65 0.68
N ASP A 122 -24.52 46.13 -0.33
CA ASP A 122 -25.23 46.78 -1.44
C ASP A 122 -24.49 47.70 -2.44
N GLU A 123 -24.66 47.42 -3.74
CA GLU A 123 -25.25 48.35 -4.73
C GLU A 123 -25.37 47.68 -6.13
N PRO A 124 -26.48 47.89 -6.87
CA PRO A 124 -26.66 47.40 -8.23
C PRO A 124 -26.20 48.43 -9.29
N CYS A 125 -25.44 47.98 -10.28
CA CYS A 125 -25.04 48.83 -11.40
C CYS A 125 -26.14 48.85 -12.47
N SER A 126 -26.89 49.96 -12.51
CA SER A 126 -27.79 50.31 -13.61
C SER A 126 -26.98 50.82 -14.80
N GLY A 127 -27.14 50.17 -15.96
CA GLY A 127 -26.67 50.65 -17.26
C GLY A 127 -27.78 50.44 -18.28
N ASP A 128 -28.25 51.53 -18.87
CA ASP A 128 -29.37 51.60 -19.81
C ASP A 128 -28.89 51.72 -21.27
N ALA A 129 -29.82 51.57 -22.21
CA ALA A 129 -29.79 51.70 -23.68
C ALA A 129 -29.49 50.42 -24.50
N ASP A 130 -30.51 49.80 -25.09
CA ASP A 130 -31.12 50.28 -26.34
C ASP A 130 -32.36 49.44 -26.72
N ALA A 131 -33.37 50.12 -27.25
CA ALA A 131 -34.68 49.55 -27.59
C ALA A 131 -34.74 49.10 -29.06
N ALA A 132 -34.91 47.80 -29.30
CA ALA A 132 -35.62 47.27 -30.47
C ALA A 132 -36.03 45.79 -30.26
N ASP A 133 -37.34 45.56 -30.31
CA ASP A 133 -37.99 44.31 -30.74
C ASP A 133 -37.75 43.02 -29.94
N PHE A 134 -38.22 42.93 -28.69
CA PHE A 134 -38.42 41.65 -27.97
C PHE A 134 -39.62 41.71 -27.00
N GLY A 135 -40.73 42.31 -27.43
CA GLY A 135 -41.92 42.50 -26.58
C GLY A 135 -42.64 41.20 -26.18
N GLN A 136 -42.38 40.09 -26.87
CA GLN A 136 -43.12 38.84 -26.66
C GLN A 136 -42.32 37.76 -25.90
N GLU A 137 -40.98 37.73 -26.02
CA GLU A 137 -40.16 36.70 -25.35
C GLU A 137 -39.86 37.02 -23.87
N HIS A 138 -39.80 38.30 -23.51
CA HIS A 138 -39.51 38.70 -22.12
C HIS A 138 -40.67 38.36 -21.18
N SER A 139 -41.91 38.46 -21.66
CA SER A 139 -43.10 38.05 -20.93
C SER A 139 -43.14 36.53 -20.72
N SER A 140 -42.78 35.74 -21.75
CA SER A 140 -42.70 34.27 -21.65
C SER A 140 -41.60 33.83 -20.67
N ARG A 141 -40.42 34.45 -20.70
CA ARG A 141 -39.33 34.14 -19.76
C ARG A 141 -39.68 34.45 -18.32
N LEU A 142 -40.41 35.54 -18.07
CA LEU A 142 -40.89 35.88 -16.73
C LEU A 142 -41.96 34.90 -16.25
N ALA A 143 -42.91 34.53 -17.11
CA ALA A 143 -43.90 33.51 -16.80
C ALA A 143 -43.26 32.13 -16.54
N ASP A 144 -42.22 31.76 -17.30
CA ASP A 144 -41.44 30.55 -17.08
C ASP A 144 -40.64 30.61 -15.79
N HIS A 145 -40.09 31.79 -15.45
CA HIS A 145 -39.39 32.00 -14.20
C HIS A 145 -40.33 31.87 -13.00
N GLU A 146 -41.52 32.46 -13.08
CA GLU A 146 -42.56 32.36 -12.05
C GLU A 146 -43.11 30.93 -11.92
N LEU A 147 -43.33 30.24 -13.03
CA LEU A 147 -43.71 28.83 -13.06
C LEU A 147 -42.63 27.96 -12.42
N LYS A 148 -41.36 28.20 -12.75
CA LYS A 148 -40.21 27.52 -12.16
C LYS A 148 -40.14 27.76 -10.65
N GLU A 149 -40.29 28.99 -10.19
CA GLU A 149 -40.33 29.31 -8.75
C GLU A 149 -41.49 28.64 -8.03
N MET A 150 -42.68 28.67 -8.63
CA MET A 150 -43.86 27.99 -8.09
C MET A 150 -43.63 26.47 -7.99
N LEU A 151 -43.05 25.83 -9.02
CA LEU A 151 -42.71 24.41 -9.00
C LEU A 151 -41.64 24.11 -7.94
N LEU A 152 -40.57 24.90 -7.89
CA LEU A 152 -39.52 24.76 -6.89
C LEU A 152 -40.09 24.91 -5.49
N LYS A 153 -40.99 25.87 -5.25
CA LYS A 153 -41.66 26.06 -3.96
C LYS A 153 -42.57 24.89 -3.60
N LYS A 154 -43.41 24.44 -4.53
CA LYS A 154 -44.36 23.32 -4.32
C LYS A 154 -43.65 21.99 -4.05
N TYR A 155 -42.58 21.71 -4.79
CA TYR A 155 -41.84 20.45 -4.67
C TYR A 155 -40.59 20.56 -3.79
N SER A 156 -40.28 21.74 -3.25
CA SER A 156 -39.10 22.00 -2.40
C SER A 156 -38.94 20.95 -1.30
N GLY A 157 -40.01 20.65 -0.55
CA GLY A 157 -39.97 19.67 0.53
C GLY A 157 -39.72 18.23 0.04
N CYS A 158 -40.23 17.86 -1.14
CA CYS A 158 -39.98 16.55 -1.75
C CYS A 158 -38.55 16.46 -2.29
N LEU A 159 -38.11 17.48 -3.02
CA LEU A 159 -36.76 17.60 -3.57
C LEU A 159 -35.70 17.65 -2.46
N SER A 160 -35.96 18.36 -1.37
CA SER A 160 -35.08 18.41 -0.20
C SER A 160 -35.00 17.08 0.53
N ARG A 161 -36.13 16.37 0.65
CA ARG A 161 -36.16 15.01 1.22
C ARG A 161 -35.40 14.03 0.33
N LEU A 162 -35.66 14.04 -0.96
CA LEU A 162 -34.99 13.19 -1.94
C LEU A 162 -33.49 13.50 -2.03
N ARG A 163 -33.10 14.78 -2.05
CA ARG A 163 -31.70 15.23 -1.93
C ARG A 163 -31.08 14.75 -0.63
N SER A 164 -31.79 14.85 0.51
CA SER A 164 -31.30 14.34 1.79
C SER A 164 -31.09 12.84 1.74
N GLU A 165 -32.02 12.06 1.17
CA GLU A 165 -31.86 10.61 0.99
C GLU A 165 -30.65 10.26 0.11
N PHE A 166 -30.42 10.97 -0.99
CA PHE A 166 -29.26 10.74 -1.87
C PHE A 166 -27.93 11.26 -1.30
N LEU A 167 -27.95 12.38 -0.55
CA LEU A 167 -26.79 13.00 0.08
C LEU A 167 -26.44 12.40 1.44
N LYS A 168 -27.27 11.50 1.98
CA LYS A 168 -26.88 10.54 3.03
C LYS A 168 -25.83 9.59 2.45
N LYS A 169 -24.62 10.09 2.19
CA LYS A 169 -23.42 9.26 2.09
C LYS A 169 -23.40 8.42 3.35
N ARG A 170 -23.61 7.11 3.20
CA ARG A 170 -23.58 6.15 4.32
C ARG A 170 -22.33 6.47 5.15
N LYS A 171 -22.53 6.82 6.42
CA LYS A 171 -21.47 7.35 7.30
C LYS A 171 -20.18 6.55 7.11
N LYS A 172 -19.18 7.19 6.49
CA LYS A 172 -17.84 6.61 6.27
C LYS A 172 -17.27 6.28 7.65
N GLY A 173 -17.14 4.99 7.96
CA GLY A 173 -16.42 4.57 9.17
C GLY A 173 -16.83 3.21 9.73
N LYS A 174 -18.09 2.78 9.56
CA LYS A 174 -18.54 1.47 10.06
C LYS A 174 -19.47 0.79 9.06
N LEU A 175 -19.20 -0.49 8.79
CA LEU A 175 -20.10 -1.33 8.00
C LEU A 175 -21.49 -1.39 8.67
N PRO A 176 -22.58 -1.44 7.88
CA PRO A 176 -23.94 -1.66 8.39
C PRO A 176 -23.99 -2.87 9.34
N LYS A 177 -24.86 -2.82 10.35
CA LYS A 177 -24.96 -3.90 11.35
C LYS A 177 -25.28 -5.23 10.68
N ASP A 178 -26.24 -5.25 9.76
CA ASP A 178 -26.68 -6.44 9.04
C ASP A 178 -25.55 -7.02 8.18
N ALA A 179 -24.83 -6.15 7.46
CA ALA A 179 -23.65 -6.53 6.69
C ALA A 179 -22.55 -7.14 7.57
N ARG A 180 -22.34 -6.58 8.76
CA ARG A 180 -21.37 -7.13 9.72
C ARG A 180 -21.81 -8.47 10.29
N SER A 181 -23.10 -8.67 10.52
CA SER A 181 -23.65 -9.95 10.98
C SER A 181 -23.36 -11.04 9.96
N ALA A 182 -23.74 -10.82 8.70
CA ALA A 182 -23.51 -11.79 7.62
C ALA A 182 -22.01 -12.15 7.45
N LEU A 183 -21.13 -11.16 7.56
CA LEU A 183 -19.68 -11.38 7.52
C LEU A 183 -19.18 -12.19 8.72
N MET A 184 -19.70 -11.92 9.92
CA MET A 184 -19.37 -12.68 11.13
C MET A 184 -19.92 -14.10 11.10
N ASP A 185 -21.10 -14.31 10.53
CA ASP A 185 -21.70 -15.64 10.39
C ASP A 185 -20.81 -16.53 9.51
N TRP A 186 -20.42 -16.03 8.33
CA TRP A 186 -19.46 -16.73 7.47
C TRP A 186 -18.13 -16.98 8.19
N TRP A 187 -17.61 -15.97 8.90
CA TRP A 187 -16.36 -16.04 9.66
C TRP A 187 -16.38 -17.14 10.71
N ASN A 188 -17.47 -17.26 11.47
CA ASN A 188 -17.60 -18.26 12.53
C ASN A 188 -17.65 -19.68 11.94
N THR A 189 -18.37 -19.87 10.82
CA THR A 189 -18.39 -21.15 10.10
C THR A 189 -17.00 -21.54 9.57
N HIS A 190 -16.20 -20.56 9.16
CA HIS A 190 -14.89 -20.76 8.53
C HIS A 190 -13.71 -20.35 9.43
N TYR A 191 -13.90 -20.31 10.75
CA TYR A 191 -12.86 -19.84 11.68
C TYR A 191 -11.56 -20.63 11.57
N ARG A 192 -11.68 -21.93 11.23
CA ARG A 192 -10.59 -22.86 10.97
C ARG A 192 -9.67 -22.36 9.83
N TRP A 193 -10.26 -21.84 8.75
CA TRP A 193 -9.53 -21.32 7.59
C TRP A 193 -10.27 -20.12 6.98
N PRO A 194 -10.12 -18.91 7.54
CA PRO A 194 -10.97 -17.76 7.20
C PRO A 194 -10.47 -17.01 5.96
N TYR A 195 -10.31 -17.75 4.85
CA TYR A 195 -9.93 -17.26 3.54
C TYR A 195 -11.08 -17.52 2.56
N PRO A 196 -12.02 -16.57 2.39
CA PRO A 196 -13.14 -16.75 1.47
C PRO A 196 -12.64 -16.87 0.03
N THR A 197 -13.24 -17.79 -0.72
CA THR A 197 -13.01 -17.95 -2.16
C THR A 197 -13.58 -16.74 -2.93
N GLU A 198 -13.25 -16.60 -4.22
CA GLU A 198 -13.85 -15.54 -5.04
C GLU A 198 -15.38 -15.67 -5.11
N GLU A 199 -15.91 -16.89 -5.16
CA GLU A 199 -17.34 -17.13 -5.13
C GLU A 199 -17.97 -16.75 -3.79
N ASP A 200 -17.32 -17.04 -2.67
CA ASP A 200 -17.77 -16.58 -1.34
C ASP A 200 -17.81 -15.05 -1.27
N LYS A 201 -16.79 -14.37 -1.80
CA LYS A 201 -16.74 -12.90 -1.80
C LYS A 201 -17.87 -12.31 -2.63
N VAL A 202 -18.17 -12.89 -3.80
CA VAL A 202 -19.29 -12.45 -4.64
C VAL A 202 -20.63 -12.65 -3.92
N ARG A 203 -20.85 -13.81 -3.30
CA ARG A 203 -22.07 -14.09 -2.52
C ARG A 203 -22.22 -13.12 -1.34
N LEU A 204 -21.16 -12.89 -0.59
CA LEU A 204 -21.15 -11.96 0.54
C LEU A 204 -21.38 -10.51 0.09
N ALA A 205 -20.80 -10.09 -1.03
CA ALA A 205 -21.05 -8.77 -1.62
C ALA A 205 -22.52 -8.61 -2.02
N ALA A 206 -23.11 -9.62 -2.67
CA ALA A 206 -24.52 -9.63 -3.05
C ALA A 206 -25.46 -9.56 -1.83
N MET A 207 -25.18 -10.33 -0.77
CA MET A 207 -26.00 -10.35 0.44
C MET A 207 -25.89 -9.06 1.27
N THR A 208 -24.71 -8.44 1.31
CA THR A 208 -24.44 -7.30 2.20
C THR A 208 -24.55 -5.94 1.51
N GLY A 209 -24.59 -5.92 0.16
CA GLY A 209 -24.53 -4.71 -0.64
C GLY A 209 -23.22 -3.94 -0.49
N LEU A 210 -22.15 -4.63 -0.11
CA LEU A 210 -20.81 -4.06 0.05
C LEU A 210 -19.98 -4.30 -1.20
N ASP A 211 -19.05 -3.39 -1.47
CA ASP A 211 -18.08 -3.59 -2.55
C ASP A 211 -17.16 -4.78 -2.23
N PRO A 212 -16.74 -5.59 -3.23
CA PRO A 212 -15.80 -6.68 -3.02
C PRO A 212 -14.51 -6.26 -2.30
N LYS A 213 -14.06 -5.01 -2.52
CA LYS A 213 -12.91 -4.41 -1.81
C LYS A 213 -13.19 -4.24 -0.31
N GLN A 214 -14.41 -3.86 0.08
CA GLN A 214 -14.80 -3.73 1.48
C GLN A 214 -14.86 -5.10 2.16
N ILE A 215 -15.36 -6.13 1.47
CA ILE A 215 -15.35 -7.52 1.93
C ILE A 215 -13.92 -7.99 2.19
N ASN A 216 -13.02 -7.86 1.21
CA ASN A 216 -11.61 -8.23 1.35
C ASN A 216 -10.94 -7.50 2.54
N ASN A 217 -11.11 -6.19 2.62
CA ASN A 217 -10.54 -5.40 3.70
C ASN A 217 -11.07 -5.80 5.07
N TRP A 218 -12.35 -6.19 5.15
CA TRP A 218 -12.92 -6.68 6.40
C TRP A 218 -12.27 -7.99 6.84
N PHE A 219 -12.17 -8.98 5.94
CA PHE A 219 -11.57 -10.28 6.28
C PHE A 219 -10.08 -10.17 6.63
N ILE A 220 -9.32 -9.32 5.93
CA ILE A 220 -7.91 -9.05 6.26
C ILE A 220 -7.80 -8.49 7.69
N ASN A 221 -8.58 -7.45 8.00
CA ASN A 221 -8.56 -6.84 9.33
C ASN A 221 -9.09 -7.80 10.42
N GLN A 222 -10.09 -8.60 10.11
CA GLN A 222 -10.69 -9.56 11.03
C GLN A 222 -9.69 -10.67 11.37
N ARG A 223 -8.97 -11.23 10.38
CA ARG A 223 -7.85 -12.16 10.61
C ARG A 223 -6.77 -11.56 11.49
N LYS A 224 -6.30 -10.36 11.14
CA LYS A 224 -5.25 -9.67 11.89
C LYS A 224 -5.61 -9.47 13.37
N ARG A 225 -6.90 -9.25 13.68
CA ARG A 225 -7.36 -8.94 15.05
C ARG A 225 -7.79 -10.17 15.85
N HIS A 226 -8.35 -11.19 15.20
CA HIS A 226 -9.13 -12.22 15.89
C HIS A 226 -8.79 -13.66 15.50
N TRP A 227 -7.96 -13.87 14.47
CA TRP A 227 -7.56 -15.22 14.08
C TRP A 227 -6.29 -15.64 14.78
N LYS A 228 -6.39 -16.69 15.60
CA LYS A 228 -5.27 -17.37 16.24
C LYS A 228 -5.28 -18.81 15.76
N PRO A 229 -4.40 -19.19 14.82
CA PRO A 229 -4.30 -20.57 14.38
C PRO A 229 -4.04 -21.48 15.60
N SER A 230 -4.81 -22.57 15.72
CA SER A 230 -4.60 -23.54 16.80
C SER A 230 -3.25 -24.23 16.65
N GLU A 231 -2.79 -24.85 17.75
CA GLU A 231 -1.55 -25.62 17.80
C GLU A 231 -1.51 -26.72 16.73
N ASP A 232 -2.62 -27.41 16.51
CA ASP A 232 -2.75 -28.43 15.46
C ASP A 232 -2.63 -27.86 14.02
N MET A 233 -2.94 -26.58 13.81
CA MET A 233 -2.82 -25.95 12.49
C MET A 233 -1.41 -25.47 12.16
N ARG A 234 -0.64 -25.04 13.17
CA ARG A 234 0.77 -24.73 12.92
C ARG A 234 1.54 -25.99 12.50
N PHE A 235 1.15 -27.15 13.03
CA PHE A 235 1.69 -28.44 12.61
C PHE A 235 1.22 -28.80 11.19
N ALA A 236 -0.08 -28.70 10.87
CA ALA A 236 -0.58 -28.99 9.52
C ALA A 236 0.03 -28.09 8.41
N LEU A 237 0.32 -26.81 8.73
CA LEU A 237 0.98 -25.88 7.80
C LEU A 237 2.48 -26.19 7.63
N MET A 238 3.13 -26.84 8.61
CA MET A 238 4.51 -27.35 8.48
C MET A 238 4.57 -28.76 7.85
N GLU A 239 3.58 -29.62 8.09
CA GLU A 239 3.53 -30.98 7.54
C GLU A 239 3.23 -31.03 6.03
N GLY A 240 2.60 -30.00 5.47
CA GLY A 240 2.41 -29.86 4.02
C GLY A 240 3.71 -29.71 3.21
N VAL A 241 4.86 -29.48 3.87
CA VAL A 241 6.19 -29.39 3.24
C VAL A 241 7.05 -30.63 3.53
N THR A 242 6.64 -31.51 4.44
CA THR A 242 7.40 -32.70 4.83
C THR A 242 6.60 -33.99 4.68
N GLY A 243 5.79 -34.10 3.63
CA GLY A 243 5.15 -35.36 3.23
C GLY A 243 6.08 -36.22 2.38
N GLY A 244 7.20 -36.68 2.94
CA GLY A 244 8.13 -37.53 2.19
C GLY A 244 9.45 -37.90 2.88
N SER A 245 9.44 -38.38 4.13
CA SER A 245 10.25 -39.54 4.55
C SER A 245 10.19 -39.74 6.06
N SER A 246 9.86 -40.98 6.40
CA SER A 246 10.01 -41.65 7.68
C SER A 246 11.36 -41.39 8.37
N SER A 247 11.32 -40.91 9.60
CA SER A 247 11.94 -41.58 10.76
C SER A 247 11.67 -40.77 12.03
N GLY A 248 11.04 -41.43 13.00
CA GLY A 248 10.80 -40.86 14.32
C GLY A 248 12.11 -40.66 15.07
N THR A 249 12.23 -39.49 15.70
CA THR A 249 13.14 -39.28 16.82
C THR A 249 12.38 -38.52 17.90
N THR A 250 11.83 -39.26 18.85
CA THR A 250 11.47 -38.76 20.18
C THR A 250 12.75 -38.27 20.86
N LEU A 251 12.90 -36.96 21.05
CA LEU A 251 13.94 -36.42 21.92
C LEU A 251 13.37 -36.25 23.33
N TYR A 252 13.84 -37.11 24.22
CA TYR A 252 13.68 -37.06 25.66
C TYR A 252 14.49 -35.87 26.20
N PHE A 253 13.86 -34.94 26.92
CA PHE A 253 14.58 -33.90 27.65
C PHE A 253 15.10 -34.49 28.96
N ASP A 254 16.42 -34.70 29.02
CA ASP A 254 17.14 -35.08 30.23
C ASP A 254 17.41 -33.83 31.08
N THR A 255 16.68 -33.65 32.17
CA THR A 255 16.96 -32.61 33.17
C THR A 255 17.93 -33.17 34.20
N GLY A 256 19.22 -32.98 33.96
CA GLY A 256 20.30 -33.29 34.89
C GLY A 256 20.20 -32.45 36.16
N THR A 257 19.85 -33.12 37.26
CA THR A 257 19.98 -32.66 38.64
C THR A 257 21.44 -32.63 39.09
N ILE A 258 21.92 -31.50 39.63
CA ILE A 258 23.12 -31.45 40.47
C ILE A 258 22.85 -30.52 41.66
N GLY A 259 22.59 -31.12 42.83
CA GLY A 259 23.05 -30.61 44.14
C GLY A 259 24.23 -31.49 44.59
N PRO A 260 24.79 -31.34 45.81
CA PRO A 260 24.26 -30.66 47.01
C PRO A 260 24.85 -29.28 47.30
#